data_AF-A0A507CN78-F1
#
_entry.id   AF-A0A507CN78-F1
#
_cell.length_a   1.000
_cell.length_b   1.000
_cell.length_c   1.000
_cell.angle_alpha   90.00
_cell.angle_beta   90.00
_cell.angle_gamma   90.00
#
_symmetry.space_group_name_H-M   'P 1'
#
loop_
_entity.id
_entity.type
_entity.pdbx_description
1 polymer ?
#
loop_
_entity_poly.entity_id
_entity_poly.type
_entity_poly.pdbx_seq_one_letter_code
_entity_poly.pdbx_strand_id
1 'polypeptide(L)'
;MQLHYFVTLIALSASVLAAPAPQQQQQQQQQQQQQQQQQQQQQQQQQQQQQQQQTTLQNVPVNMGSVPYAVLFAPAAPQSASDAFSNFANHVYAVSTALMGMSYTPNANSIIAMADSGFAHEALESIEAMKMASFTNNNGGAPLQALVANTPCILNGFKMAVATPTPEKSALVATQMSVVRDAMILPNILALGQLSGATNLLQFPPTGPMLAIPINVEQPGSSVLLAAQKALGCAPQQ
;
A
#
# COMPACT_ATOMS: atom_id res chain seq x y z
N MET A 1 -48.18 -29.61 -8.05
CA MET A 1 -49.61 -29.20 -8.10
C MET A 1 -50.19 -29.33 -6.71
N GLN A 2 -50.52 -28.23 -6.04
CA GLN A 2 -51.76 -28.10 -5.27
C GLN A 2 -51.95 -26.65 -4.88
N LEU A 3 -52.89 -26.01 -5.60
CA LEU A 3 -53.52 -24.76 -5.22
C LEU A 3 -54.21 -24.95 -3.86
N HIS A 4 -54.06 -23.98 -2.97
CA HIS A 4 -55.11 -23.67 -2.01
C HIS A 4 -55.40 -22.17 -2.06
N TYR A 5 -56.62 -21.91 -2.54
CA TYR A 5 -57.36 -20.66 -2.48
C TYR A 5 -57.55 -20.23 -1.02
N PHE A 6 -57.28 -18.97 -0.72
CA PHE A 6 -57.97 -18.26 0.36
C PHE A 6 -58.48 -16.92 -0.15
N VAL A 7 -59.79 -16.91 -0.37
CA VAL A 7 -60.63 -15.73 -0.56
C VAL A 7 -60.98 -15.21 0.84
N THR A 8 -60.58 -14.00 1.17
CA THR A 8 -61.10 -13.33 2.39
C THR A 8 -61.31 -11.84 2.17
N LEU A 9 -62.59 -11.50 2.19
CA LEU A 9 -63.28 -10.24 2.49
C LEU A 9 -62.57 -8.90 2.26
N ILE A 10 -63.14 -8.17 1.31
CA ILE A 10 -63.01 -6.72 1.11
C ILE A 10 -63.81 -6.00 2.22
N ALA A 11 -63.13 -5.28 3.10
CA ALA A 11 -63.74 -4.24 3.93
C ALA A 11 -63.47 -2.88 3.28
N LEU A 12 -64.52 -2.28 2.70
CA LEU A 12 -64.49 -0.91 2.19
C LEU A 12 -64.43 0.08 3.36
N SER A 13 -63.22 0.45 3.75
CA SER A 13 -62.98 1.63 4.59
C SER A 13 -62.80 2.83 3.67
N ALA A 14 -63.84 3.66 3.55
CA ALA A 14 -63.76 4.95 2.85
C ALA A 14 -62.90 5.92 3.67
N SER A 15 -61.58 5.85 3.49
CA SER A 15 -60.64 6.82 4.03
C SER A 15 -60.80 8.15 3.30
N VAL A 16 -61.32 9.14 4.02
CA VAL A 16 -61.33 10.54 3.61
C VAL A 16 -59.89 10.97 3.28
N LEU A 17 -59.62 11.18 1.99
CA LEU A 17 -58.36 11.74 1.48
C LEU A 17 -58.29 13.22 1.89
N ALA A 18 -57.81 13.48 3.12
CA ALA A 18 -57.37 14.79 3.50
C ALA A 18 -56.20 15.18 2.58
N ALA A 19 -56.45 16.15 1.69
CA ALA A 19 -55.42 16.66 0.81
C ALA A 19 -54.23 17.13 1.66
N PRO A 20 -53.00 16.61 1.43
CA PRO A 20 -51.84 17.01 2.20
C PRO A 20 -51.66 18.53 2.05
N ALA A 21 -51.67 19.24 3.17
CA ALA A 21 -51.55 20.68 3.19
C ALA A 21 -50.26 21.10 2.46
N PRO A 22 -50.33 22.03 1.50
CA PRO A 22 -49.19 22.41 0.63
C PRO A 22 -47.97 22.95 1.39
N GLN A 23 -48.09 23.22 2.69
CA GLN A 23 -46.98 23.65 3.55
C GLN A 23 -45.92 22.56 3.77
N GLN A 24 -46.26 21.27 3.78
CA GLN A 24 -45.26 20.22 3.96
C GLN A 24 -44.36 20.03 2.73
N GLN A 25 -44.87 20.28 1.51
CA GLN A 25 -44.05 20.20 0.29
C GLN A 25 -43.04 21.35 0.20
N GLN A 26 -43.38 22.55 0.67
CA GLN A 26 -42.42 23.67 0.69
C GLN A 26 -41.29 23.45 1.69
N GLN A 27 -41.54 22.85 2.86
CA GLN A 27 -40.47 22.53 3.81
C GLN A 27 -39.53 21.44 3.29
N GLN A 28 -40.04 20.42 2.57
CA GLN A 28 -39.18 19.41 1.95
C GLN A 28 -38.29 19.97 0.82
N GLN A 29 -38.81 20.91 0.02
CA GLN A 29 -37.98 21.56 -1.00
C GLN A 29 -36.87 22.44 -0.39
N GLN A 30 -37.12 23.13 0.71
CA GLN A 30 -36.06 23.89 1.40
C GLN A 30 -34.99 22.99 2.02
N GLN A 31 -35.35 21.82 2.57
CA GLN A 31 -34.35 20.87 3.08
C GLN A 31 -33.49 20.25 1.96
N GLN A 32 -34.08 19.95 0.79
CA GLN A 32 -33.28 19.46 -0.35
C GLN A 32 -32.31 20.52 -0.89
N GLN A 33 -32.69 21.80 -0.92
CA GLN A 33 -31.75 22.86 -1.32
C GLN A 33 -30.60 23.05 -0.32
N GLN A 34 -30.85 22.92 0.99
CA GLN A 34 -29.77 22.96 1.98
C GLN A 34 -28.81 21.76 1.86
N GLN A 35 -29.30 20.55 1.58
CA GLN A 35 -28.42 19.39 1.35
C GLN A 35 -27.58 19.54 0.08
N GLN A 36 -28.12 20.10 -1.01
CA GLN A 36 -27.32 20.36 -2.21
C GLN A 36 -26.24 21.42 -1.98
N GLN A 37 -26.51 22.47 -1.19
CA GLN A 37 -25.48 23.46 -0.84
C GLN A 37 -24.38 22.86 0.04
N GLN A 38 -24.71 21.98 0.99
CA GLN A 38 -23.69 21.29 1.79
C GLN A 38 -22.83 20.33 0.95
N GLN A 39 -23.41 19.61 -0.02
CA GLN A 39 -22.61 18.77 -0.92
C GLN A 39 -21.69 19.58 -1.82
N GLN A 40 -22.12 20.75 -2.33
CA GLN A 40 -21.23 21.62 -3.11
C GLN A 40 -20.09 22.20 -2.28
N GLN A 41 -20.33 22.57 -1.01
CA GLN A 41 -19.24 23.02 -0.12
C GLN A 41 -18.24 21.90 0.20
N GLN A 42 -18.70 20.66 0.41
CA GLN A 42 -17.78 19.54 0.61
C GLN A 42 -16.96 19.22 -0.65
N GLN A 43 -17.53 19.32 -1.84
CA GLN A 43 -16.75 19.13 -3.08
C GLN A 43 -15.71 20.23 -3.29
N GLN A 44 -16.03 21.50 -2.96
CA GLN A 44 -15.04 22.57 -3.05
C GLN A 44 -13.90 22.40 -2.03
N GLN A 45 -14.18 21.93 -0.81
CA GLN A 45 -13.12 21.63 0.16
C GLN A 45 -12.23 20.47 -0.28
N GLN A 46 -12.79 19.42 -0.89
CA GLN A 46 -11.96 18.33 -1.44
C GLN A 46 -11.09 18.79 -2.62
N GLN A 47 -11.59 19.67 -3.50
CA GLN A 47 -10.76 20.22 -4.57
C GLN A 47 -9.64 21.12 -4.06
N GLN A 48 -9.87 21.92 -3.00
CA GLN A 48 -8.79 22.71 -2.39
C GLN A 48 -7.73 21.84 -1.71
N GLN A 49 -8.11 20.73 -1.06
CA GLN A 49 -7.11 19.81 -0.49
C GLN A 49 -6.29 19.09 -1.57
N GLN A 50 -6.88 18.72 -2.71
CA GLN A 50 -6.12 18.13 -3.81
C GLN A 50 -5.16 19.13 -4.47
N GLN A 51 -5.55 20.41 -4.63
CA GLN A 51 -4.62 21.42 -5.17
C GLN A 51 -3.48 21.76 -4.20
N GLN A 52 -3.69 21.73 -2.89
CA GLN A 52 -2.59 21.91 -1.94
C GLN A 52 -1.60 20.74 -1.99
N GLN A 53 -2.04 19.49 -2.07
CA GLN A 53 -1.12 18.35 -2.20
C GLN A 53 -0.33 18.37 -3.50
N GLN A 54 -0.93 18.82 -4.61
CA GLN A 54 -0.22 18.86 -5.90
C GLN A 54 0.83 20.00 -5.96
N THR A 55 0.56 21.12 -5.30
CA THR A 55 1.48 22.28 -5.29
C THR A 55 2.69 22.04 -4.38
N THR A 56 2.55 21.27 -3.30
CA THR A 56 3.70 20.92 -2.43
C THR A 56 4.71 20.00 -3.12
N LEU A 57 4.31 19.19 -4.11
CA LEU A 57 5.23 18.29 -4.80
C LEU A 57 6.03 18.94 -5.94
N GLN A 58 5.58 20.08 -6.49
CA GLN A 58 6.24 20.70 -7.66
C GLN A 58 7.32 21.72 -7.30
N ASN A 59 7.40 22.18 -6.05
CA ASN A 59 8.30 23.28 -5.66
C ASN A 59 9.20 22.98 -4.45
N VAL A 60 9.36 21.72 -4.04
CA VAL A 60 10.51 21.37 -3.21
C VAL A 60 11.69 21.23 -4.16
N PRO A 61 12.70 22.12 -4.12
CA PRO A 61 13.97 21.83 -4.76
C PRO A 61 14.52 20.59 -4.05
N VAL A 62 14.23 19.42 -4.59
CA VAL A 62 14.95 18.20 -4.29
C VAL A 62 16.37 18.48 -4.78
N ASN A 63 17.17 19.02 -3.89
CA ASN A 63 18.61 19.14 -4.07
C ASN A 63 19.15 17.71 -4.12
N MET A 64 19.10 17.11 -5.31
CA MET A 64 19.55 15.75 -5.57
C MET A 64 21.07 15.59 -5.46
N GLY A 65 21.80 16.69 -5.17
CA GLY A 65 23.23 16.70 -4.88
C GLY A 65 23.59 16.56 -3.40
N SER A 66 22.63 16.68 -2.48
CA SER A 66 22.86 16.46 -1.05
C SER A 66 21.74 15.57 -0.55
N VAL A 67 21.94 14.24 -0.50
CA VAL A 67 20.99 13.25 0.06
C VAL A 67 20.37 13.73 1.38
N PRO A 68 19.18 14.38 1.41
CA PRO A 68 18.59 14.84 2.66
C PRO A 68 17.77 13.73 3.31
N TYR A 69 17.53 12.62 2.60
CA TYR A 69 16.79 11.47 3.09
C TYR A 69 17.66 10.45 3.84
N ALA A 70 18.98 10.65 3.91
CA ALA A 70 19.87 9.76 4.65
C ALA A 70 19.89 10.02 6.17
N VAL A 71 19.26 11.09 6.66
CA VAL A 71 18.99 11.26 8.09
C VAL A 71 17.60 10.74 8.39
N LEU A 72 17.37 9.46 8.09
CA LEU A 72 16.39 8.70 8.83
C LEU A 72 16.90 8.71 10.26
N PHE A 73 16.15 9.35 11.15
CA PHE A 73 16.24 8.99 12.55
C PHE A 73 16.03 7.49 12.59
N ALA A 74 17.12 6.74 12.75
CA ALA A 74 17.06 5.32 13.03
C ALA A 74 16.06 5.23 14.19
N PRO A 75 14.90 4.59 14.00
CA PRO A 75 13.89 4.58 15.02
C PRO A 75 14.52 4.04 16.30
N ALA A 76 14.06 4.55 17.44
CA ALA A 76 14.53 4.04 18.72
C ALA A 76 14.41 2.50 18.72
N ALA A 77 15.40 1.81 19.29
CA ALA A 77 15.42 0.36 19.33
C ALA A 77 14.05 -0.14 19.85
N PRO A 78 13.34 -1.01 19.10
CA PRO A 78 11.97 -1.36 19.43
C PRO A 78 11.89 -2.07 20.78
N GLN A 79 10.98 -1.62 21.63
CA GLN A 79 10.79 -2.17 22.97
C GLN A 79 9.75 -3.31 22.98
N SER A 80 8.93 -3.39 21.93
CA SER A 80 7.88 -4.40 21.76
C SER A 80 7.79 -4.91 20.33
N ALA A 81 7.00 -5.98 20.11
CA ALA A 81 6.67 -6.48 18.78
C ALA A 81 5.92 -5.42 17.94
N SER A 82 5.01 -4.66 18.54
CA SER A 82 4.29 -3.57 17.86
C SER A 82 5.23 -2.43 17.44
N ASP A 83 6.23 -2.08 18.26
CA ASP A 83 7.22 -1.07 17.88
C ASP A 83 8.08 -1.56 16.71
N ALA A 84 8.55 -2.81 16.78
CA ALA A 84 9.34 -3.41 15.71
C ALA A 84 8.52 -3.49 14.40
N PHE A 85 7.25 -3.86 14.49
CA PHE A 85 6.33 -3.86 13.33
C PHE A 85 6.09 -2.44 12.78
N SER A 86 6.01 -1.42 13.65
CA SER A 86 5.83 -0.02 13.23
C SER A 86 7.08 0.53 12.55
N ASN A 87 8.28 0.23 13.08
CA ASN A 87 9.55 0.57 12.43
C ASN A 87 9.64 -0.11 11.07
N PHE A 88 9.32 -1.40 11.04
CA PHE A 88 9.27 -2.20 9.84
C PHE A 88 8.32 -1.59 8.79
N ALA A 89 7.11 -1.19 9.18
CA ALA A 89 6.13 -0.52 8.32
C ALA A 89 6.67 0.76 7.68
N ASN A 90 7.44 1.56 8.43
CA ASN A 90 8.08 2.77 7.90
C ASN A 90 9.14 2.44 6.85
N HIS A 91 9.95 1.40 7.08
CA HIS A 91 10.89 0.93 6.05
C HIS A 91 10.14 0.42 4.82
N VAL A 92 9.02 -0.28 5.01
CA VAL A 92 8.21 -0.77 3.90
C VAL A 92 7.71 0.34 3.00
N TYR A 93 7.23 1.41 3.61
CA TYR A 93 6.78 2.59 2.89
C TYR A 93 7.92 3.25 2.10
N ALA A 94 9.11 3.31 2.69
CA ALA A 94 10.27 3.91 2.05
C ALA A 94 10.80 3.08 0.88
N VAL A 95 10.88 1.74 1.01
CA VAL A 95 11.23 0.86 -0.11
C VAL A 95 10.21 1.00 -1.24
N SER A 96 8.90 0.98 -0.94
CA SER A 96 7.86 1.22 -1.95
C SER A 96 8.01 2.58 -2.64
N THR A 97 8.35 3.63 -1.89
CA THR A 97 8.60 4.98 -2.44
C THR A 97 9.81 5.00 -3.37
N ALA A 98 10.90 4.32 -2.99
CA ALA A 98 12.09 4.17 -3.82
C ALA A 98 11.78 3.43 -5.13
N LEU A 99 11.02 2.33 -5.07
CA LEU A 99 10.60 1.57 -6.25
C LEU A 99 9.73 2.41 -7.20
N MET A 100 8.76 3.16 -6.67
CA MET A 100 7.95 4.09 -7.46
C MET A 100 8.84 5.16 -8.10
N GLY A 101 9.71 5.82 -7.33
CA GLY A 101 10.64 6.84 -7.83
C GLY A 101 11.55 6.32 -8.93
N MET A 102 12.13 5.13 -8.75
CA MET A 102 12.92 4.43 -9.76
C MET A 102 12.15 4.14 -11.06
N SER A 103 10.85 3.89 -10.97
CA SER A 103 10.03 3.57 -12.15
C SER A 103 9.69 4.78 -13.02
N TYR A 104 9.68 5.99 -12.45
CA TYR A 104 9.28 7.22 -13.16
C TYR A 104 10.43 8.20 -13.44
N THR A 105 11.56 8.05 -12.74
CA THR A 105 12.61 9.08 -12.83
C THR A 105 13.41 8.98 -14.15
N PRO A 106 13.65 10.11 -14.83
CA PRO A 106 14.30 10.10 -16.15
C PRO A 106 15.84 10.18 -16.10
N ASN A 107 16.46 10.43 -14.93
CA ASN A 107 17.90 10.70 -14.86
C ASN A 107 18.62 9.73 -13.93
N ALA A 108 19.87 9.40 -14.31
CA ALA A 108 20.70 8.42 -13.62
C ALA A 108 20.97 8.76 -12.14
N ASN A 109 21.20 10.03 -11.81
CA ASN A 109 21.52 10.44 -10.45
C ASN A 109 20.34 10.20 -9.49
N SER A 110 19.11 10.47 -9.93
CA SER A 110 17.91 10.13 -9.16
C SER A 110 17.74 8.62 -9.00
N ILE A 111 18.01 7.83 -10.06
CA ILE A 111 17.91 6.36 -9.99
C ILE A 111 18.85 5.84 -8.92
N ILE A 112 20.11 6.29 -8.94
CA ILE A 112 21.13 5.90 -7.95
C ILE A 112 20.67 6.31 -6.55
N ALA A 113 20.26 7.56 -6.35
CA ALA A 113 19.83 8.05 -5.03
C ALA A 113 18.62 7.29 -4.47
N MET A 114 17.63 6.98 -5.32
CA MET A 114 16.46 6.19 -4.93
C MET A 114 16.86 4.73 -4.65
N ALA A 115 17.72 4.15 -5.46
CA ALA A 115 18.17 2.77 -5.28
C ALA A 115 19.02 2.60 -4.02
N ASP A 116 19.92 3.54 -3.71
CA ASP A 116 20.72 3.54 -2.48
C ASP A 116 19.84 3.70 -1.24
N SER A 117 18.85 4.59 -1.29
CA SER A 117 17.87 4.77 -0.21
C SER A 117 17.05 3.49 0.00
N GLY A 118 16.50 2.92 -1.08
CA GLY A 118 15.74 1.68 -1.03
C GLY A 118 16.57 0.51 -0.51
N PHE A 119 17.83 0.40 -0.91
CA PHE A 119 18.76 -0.61 -0.42
C PHE A 119 18.98 -0.50 1.09
N ALA A 120 19.22 0.71 1.60
CA ALA A 120 19.41 0.94 3.02
C ALA A 120 18.16 0.56 3.84
N HIS A 121 16.97 0.93 3.35
CA HIS A 121 15.72 0.58 4.01
C HIS A 121 15.43 -0.93 3.99
N GLU A 122 15.66 -1.61 2.86
CA GLU A 122 15.48 -3.07 2.76
C GLU A 122 16.43 -3.83 3.69
N ALA A 123 17.66 -3.35 3.87
CA ALA A 123 18.60 -3.93 4.82
C ALA A 123 18.09 -3.78 6.28
N LEU A 124 17.51 -2.62 6.61
CA LEU A 124 16.92 -2.37 7.93
C LEU A 124 15.62 -3.17 8.15
N GLU A 125 14.80 -3.38 7.11
CA GLU A 125 13.62 -4.27 7.15
C GLU A 125 13.98 -5.66 7.69
N SER A 126 15.10 -6.23 7.25
CA SER A 126 15.56 -7.55 7.70
C SER A 126 15.96 -7.59 9.17
N ILE A 127 16.55 -6.49 9.67
CA ILE A 127 16.93 -6.37 11.08
C ILE A 127 15.68 -6.30 11.96
N GLU A 128 14.70 -5.49 11.56
CA GLU A 128 13.43 -5.37 12.28
C GLU A 128 12.62 -6.67 12.23
N ALA A 129 12.66 -7.41 11.12
CA ALA A 129 12.06 -8.74 11.01
C ALA A 129 12.71 -9.74 11.97
N MET A 130 14.04 -9.80 12.05
CA MET A 130 14.74 -10.64 13.03
C MET A 130 14.39 -10.24 14.47
N LYS A 131 14.20 -8.95 14.73
CA LYS A 131 13.78 -8.46 16.05
C LYS A 131 12.35 -8.85 16.38
N MET A 132 11.39 -8.72 15.45
CA MET A 132 10.02 -9.23 15.61
C MET A 132 10.01 -10.73 15.89
N ALA A 133 10.82 -11.49 15.16
CA ALA A 133 10.95 -12.92 15.36
C ALA A 133 11.42 -13.30 16.77
N SER A 134 12.29 -12.50 17.40
CA SER A 134 12.74 -12.72 18.78
C SER A 134 11.63 -12.59 19.83
N PHE A 135 10.51 -11.94 19.49
CA PHE A 135 9.32 -11.86 20.34
C PHE A 135 8.34 -13.03 20.13
N THR A 136 8.64 -13.97 19.24
CA THR A 136 7.81 -15.16 18.99
C THR A 136 8.37 -16.38 19.73
N ASN A 137 7.51 -17.35 20.04
CA ASN A 137 7.94 -18.60 20.70
C ASN A 137 8.79 -19.53 19.80
N ASN A 138 8.88 -19.27 18.49
CA ASN A 138 9.57 -20.12 17.52
C ASN A 138 10.56 -19.34 16.64
N ASN A 139 11.14 -18.25 17.16
CA ASN A 139 12.11 -17.41 16.46
C ASN A 139 11.68 -17.06 15.02
N GLY A 140 10.41 -16.73 14.82
CA GLY A 140 9.81 -16.29 13.56
C GLY A 140 9.42 -17.40 12.57
N GLY A 141 9.79 -18.66 12.82
CA GLY A 141 9.36 -19.82 12.05
C GLY A 141 9.50 -19.69 10.53
N ALA A 142 8.53 -20.24 9.80
CA ALA A 142 8.51 -20.19 8.34
C ALA A 142 8.45 -18.75 7.76
N PRO A 143 7.67 -17.80 8.33
CA PRO A 143 7.66 -16.42 7.81
C PRO A 143 9.02 -15.73 7.82
N LEU A 144 9.80 -15.86 8.90
CA LEU A 144 11.14 -15.29 8.95
C LEU A 144 12.08 -15.95 7.91
N GLN A 145 12.00 -17.28 7.77
CA GLN A 145 12.83 -17.99 6.79
C GLN A 145 12.54 -17.53 5.36
N ALA A 146 11.26 -17.34 5.02
CA ALA A 146 10.85 -16.82 3.73
C ALA A 146 11.36 -15.39 3.50
N LEU A 147 11.32 -14.52 4.51
CA LEU A 147 11.88 -13.16 4.43
C LEU A 147 13.38 -13.20 4.15
N VAL A 148 14.15 -13.89 5.00
CA VAL A 148 15.62 -13.99 4.88
C VAL A 148 16.03 -14.53 3.51
N ALA A 149 15.26 -15.46 2.96
CA ALA A 149 15.57 -16.03 1.65
C ALA A 149 15.25 -15.10 0.47
N ASN A 150 14.27 -14.20 0.60
CA ASN A 150 13.83 -13.33 -0.50
C ASN A 150 14.39 -11.91 -0.43
N THR A 151 14.84 -11.42 0.74
CA THR A 151 15.53 -10.12 0.87
C THR A 151 16.69 -9.96 -0.12
N PRO A 152 17.56 -10.97 -0.36
CA PRO A 152 18.64 -10.83 -1.34
C PRO A 152 18.15 -10.48 -2.75
N CYS A 153 16.93 -10.88 -3.14
CA CYS A 153 16.34 -10.49 -4.43
C CYS A 153 16.22 -8.97 -4.56
N ILE A 154 15.70 -8.31 -3.52
CA ILE A 154 15.44 -6.87 -3.52
C ILE A 154 16.76 -6.10 -3.44
N LEU A 155 17.66 -6.52 -2.56
CA LEU A 155 19.01 -5.93 -2.44
C LEU A 155 19.81 -6.03 -3.75
N ASN A 156 19.71 -7.16 -4.46
CA ASN A 156 20.34 -7.31 -5.77
C ASN A 156 19.70 -6.40 -6.82
N GLY A 157 18.36 -6.25 -6.80
CA GLY A 157 17.67 -5.32 -7.70
C GLY A 157 18.14 -3.88 -7.55
N PHE A 158 18.26 -3.38 -6.32
CA PHE A 158 18.82 -2.04 -6.09
C PHE A 158 20.25 -1.91 -6.61
N LYS A 159 21.12 -2.90 -6.35
CA LYS A 159 22.49 -2.92 -6.91
C LYS A 159 22.50 -2.91 -8.43
N MET A 160 21.59 -3.64 -9.08
CA MET A 160 21.45 -3.66 -10.54
C MET A 160 21.04 -2.29 -11.09
N ALA A 161 20.14 -1.59 -10.39
CA ALA A 161 19.72 -0.24 -10.78
C ALA A 161 20.86 0.77 -10.66
N VAL A 162 21.69 0.68 -9.61
CA VAL A 162 22.89 1.52 -9.46
C VAL A 162 23.92 1.22 -10.55
N ALA A 163 24.12 -0.07 -10.87
CA ALA A 163 25.10 -0.49 -11.88
C ALA A 163 24.72 -0.08 -13.31
N THR A 164 23.42 0.10 -13.61
CA THR A 164 22.95 0.51 -14.94
C THR A 164 21.75 1.45 -14.79
N PRO A 165 21.99 2.73 -14.44
CA PRO A 165 20.97 3.67 -14.02
C PRO A 165 20.29 4.33 -15.23
N THR A 166 19.71 3.53 -16.13
CA THR A 166 18.86 4.03 -17.22
C THR A 166 17.38 3.93 -16.82
N PRO A 167 16.51 4.85 -17.28
CA PRO A 167 15.08 4.83 -16.95
C PRO A 167 14.41 3.48 -17.26
N GLU A 168 14.69 2.90 -18.44
CA GLU A 168 14.08 1.65 -18.88
C GLU A 168 14.52 0.48 -18.01
N LYS A 169 15.82 0.41 -17.67
CA LYS A 169 16.35 -0.67 -16.85
C LYS A 169 15.87 -0.53 -15.40
N SER A 170 15.86 0.69 -14.88
CA SER A 170 15.37 1.00 -13.54
C SER A 170 13.89 0.64 -13.37
N ALA A 171 13.03 1.01 -14.32
CA ALA A 171 11.61 0.65 -14.29
C ALA A 171 11.38 -0.87 -14.37
N LEU A 172 12.14 -1.58 -15.21
CA LEU A 172 12.08 -3.04 -15.30
C LEU A 172 12.49 -3.70 -13.99
N VAL A 173 13.61 -3.26 -13.39
CA VAL A 173 14.11 -3.84 -12.13
C VAL A 173 13.17 -3.49 -10.96
N ALA A 174 12.62 -2.28 -10.91
CA ALA A 174 11.58 -1.89 -9.95
C ALA A 174 10.36 -2.81 -10.05
N THR A 175 9.92 -3.11 -11.27
CA THR A 175 8.81 -4.03 -11.53
C THR A 175 9.12 -5.44 -11.00
N GLN A 176 10.32 -5.97 -11.27
CA GLN A 176 10.75 -7.28 -10.77
C GLN A 176 10.81 -7.33 -9.25
N MET A 177 11.35 -6.28 -8.61
CA MET A 177 11.40 -6.18 -7.15
C MET A 177 9.99 -6.14 -6.54
N SER A 178 9.06 -5.37 -7.11
CA SER A 178 7.68 -5.31 -6.62
C SER A 178 6.97 -6.67 -6.75
N VAL A 179 7.16 -7.39 -7.85
CA VAL A 179 6.61 -8.76 -8.00
C VAL A 179 7.09 -9.68 -6.87
N VAL A 180 8.39 -9.72 -6.59
CA VAL A 180 8.93 -10.56 -5.51
C VAL A 180 8.42 -10.11 -4.15
N ARG A 181 8.41 -8.80 -3.92
CA ARG A 181 8.08 -8.24 -2.62
C ARG A 181 6.61 -8.46 -2.25
N ASP A 182 5.71 -8.22 -3.19
CA ASP A 182 4.27 -8.37 -2.95
C ASP A 182 3.88 -9.84 -2.75
N ALA A 183 4.54 -10.76 -3.45
CA ALA A 183 4.24 -12.19 -3.36
C ALA A 183 4.91 -12.88 -2.15
N MET A 184 6.16 -12.53 -1.83
CA MET A 184 7.00 -13.30 -0.91
C MET A 184 7.43 -12.55 0.35
N ILE A 185 7.42 -11.22 0.36
CA ILE A 185 7.90 -10.46 1.51
C ILE A 185 6.70 -9.99 2.33
N LEU A 186 5.83 -9.14 1.76
CA LEU A 186 4.74 -8.48 2.51
C LEU A 186 3.80 -9.46 3.25
N PRO A 187 3.37 -10.60 2.66
CA PRO A 187 2.52 -11.55 3.37
C PRO A 187 3.24 -12.20 4.58
N ASN A 188 4.54 -12.46 4.45
CA ASN A 188 5.33 -13.10 5.50
C ASN A 188 5.61 -12.14 6.67
N ILE A 189 5.77 -10.84 6.41
CA ILE A 189 5.82 -9.84 7.48
C ILE A 189 4.51 -9.80 8.24
N LEU A 190 3.38 -9.76 7.51
CA LEU A 190 2.07 -9.70 8.17
C LEU A 190 1.87 -10.92 9.07
N ALA A 191 2.22 -12.11 8.57
CA ALA A 191 2.21 -13.33 9.36
C ALA A 191 3.15 -13.25 10.58
N LEU A 192 4.35 -12.67 10.43
CA LEU A 192 5.29 -12.50 11.54
C LEU A 192 4.78 -11.50 12.59
N GLY A 193 4.13 -10.41 12.17
CA GLY A 193 3.44 -9.47 13.06
C GLY A 193 2.33 -10.15 13.87
N GLN A 194 1.52 -11.00 13.21
CA GLN A 194 0.49 -11.79 13.89
C GLN A 194 1.09 -12.77 14.91
N LEU A 195 2.15 -13.49 14.54
CA LEU A 195 2.81 -14.47 15.41
C LEU A 195 3.51 -13.83 16.61
N SER A 196 3.95 -12.58 16.49
CA SER A 196 4.60 -11.82 17.57
C SER A 196 3.61 -11.08 18.47
N GLY A 197 2.31 -11.13 18.17
CA GLY A 197 1.28 -10.40 18.91
C GLY A 197 1.30 -8.90 18.66
N ALA A 198 1.89 -8.44 17.55
CA ALA A 198 1.86 -7.05 17.17
C ALA A 198 0.43 -6.59 16.88
N THR A 199 0.11 -5.38 17.33
CA THR A 199 -1.17 -4.69 17.10
C THR A 199 -1.02 -3.66 15.98
N ASN A 200 -2.15 -3.17 15.43
CA ASN A 200 -2.17 -2.18 14.35
C ASN A 200 -1.44 -2.65 13.08
N LEU A 201 -1.64 -3.91 12.72
CA LEU A 201 -1.03 -4.49 11.52
C LEU A 201 -1.44 -3.72 10.27
N LEU A 202 -0.47 -3.48 9.38
CA LEU A 202 -0.70 -2.86 8.09
C LEU A 202 -1.72 -3.68 7.29
N GLN A 203 -2.66 -2.97 6.66
CA GLN A 203 -3.49 -3.55 5.62
C GLN A 203 -2.86 -3.20 4.27
N PHE A 204 -2.36 -4.22 3.58
CA PHE A 204 -1.86 -4.04 2.22
C PHE A 204 -3.04 -4.07 1.25
N PRO A 205 -3.16 -3.10 0.34
CA PRO A 205 -4.15 -3.18 -0.73
C PRO A 205 -3.86 -4.40 -1.61
N PRO A 206 -4.88 -4.95 -2.30
CA PRO A 206 -4.70 -6.07 -3.22
C PRO A 206 -3.95 -5.69 -4.51
N THR A 207 -3.68 -4.41 -4.71
CA THR A 207 -2.91 -3.86 -5.83
C THR A 207 -1.52 -3.47 -5.34
N GLY A 208 -0.49 -3.88 -6.09
CA GLY A 208 0.89 -3.48 -5.82
C GLY A 208 1.10 -1.97 -5.89
N PRO A 209 2.33 -1.47 -5.62
CA PRO A 209 2.63 -0.05 -5.72
C PRO A 209 2.30 0.48 -7.13
N MET A 210 1.90 1.75 -7.20
CA MET A 210 1.64 2.45 -8.47
C MET A 210 2.97 2.68 -9.19
N LEU A 211 3.41 1.70 -9.97
CA LEU A 211 4.58 1.79 -10.83
C LEU A 211 4.21 2.32 -12.21
N ALA A 212 5.20 2.81 -12.94
CA ALA A 212 5.05 3.17 -14.35
C ALA A 212 4.50 2.01 -15.21
N ILE A 213 4.81 0.78 -14.82
CA ILE A 213 4.24 -0.45 -15.38
C ILE A 213 3.39 -1.08 -14.28
N PRO A 214 2.04 -0.97 -14.34
CA PRO A 214 1.17 -1.61 -13.37
C PRO A 214 1.38 -3.11 -13.34
N ILE A 215 1.40 -3.69 -12.14
CA ILE A 215 1.49 -5.13 -11.94
C ILE A 215 0.37 -5.64 -11.04
N ASN A 216 -0.05 -6.88 -11.27
CA ASN A 216 -0.91 -7.59 -10.35
C ASN A 216 -0.05 -8.27 -9.28
N VAL A 217 -0.62 -8.48 -8.10
CA VAL A 217 0.03 -9.28 -7.07
C VAL A 217 0.08 -10.74 -7.54
N GLU A 218 1.30 -11.26 -7.66
CA GLU A 218 1.55 -12.62 -8.10
C GLU A 218 1.42 -13.62 -6.95
N GLN A 219 1.01 -14.86 -7.27
CA GLN A 219 0.97 -15.94 -6.28
C GLN A 219 2.36 -16.56 -6.10
N PRO A 220 2.71 -17.07 -4.90
CA PRO A 220 3.90 -17.89 -4.70
C PRO A 220 3.98 -19.03 -5.73
N GLY A 221 5.16 -19.21 -6.34
CA GLY A 221 5.39 -20.21 -7.39
C GLY A 221 4.89 -19.84 -8.80
N SER A 222 4.30 -18.65 -9.02
CA SER A 222 3.89 -18.23 -10.36
C SER A 222 5.09 -18.11 -11.30
N SER A 223 4.89 -18.35 -12.60
CA SER A 223 5.95 -18.23 -13.61
C SER A 223 6.53 -16.81 -13.67
N VAL A 224 5.71 -15.79 -13.42
CA VAL A 224 6.12 -14.37 -13.37
C VAL A 224 7.03 -14.13 -12.16
N LEU A 225 6.67 -14.63 -10.99
CA LEU A 225 7.48 -14.53 -9.78
C LEU A 225 8.83 -15.24 -9.95
N LEU A 226 8.82 -16.48 -10.47
CA LEU A 226 10.05 -17.25 -10.70
C LEU A 226 10.98 -16.55 -11.70
N ALA A 227 10.42 -15.93 -12.74
CA ALA A 227 11.18 -15.14 -13.70
C ALA A 227 11.79 -13.88 -13.05
N ALA A 228 11.04 -13.19 -12.19
CA ALA A 228 11.53 -12.04 -11.44
C ALA A 228 12.67 -12.42 -10.49
N GLN A 229 12.51 -13.48 -9.69
CA GLN A 229 13.56 -13.99 -8.79
C GLN A 229 14.84 -14.34 -9.55
N LYS A 230 14.71 -15.06 -10.67
CA LYS A 230 15.84 -15.40 -11.55
C LYS A 230 16.53 -14.15 -12.11
N ALA A 231 15.75 -13.16 -12.55
CA ALA A 231 16.29 -11.91 -13.10
C ALA A 231 17.05 -11.08 -12.04
N LEU A 232 16.61 -11.14 -10.78
CA LEU A 232 17.24 -10.49 -9.63
C LEU A 232 18.39 -11.33 -9.03
N GLY A 233 18.71 -12.49 -9.61
CA GLY A 233 19.83 -13.32 -9.17
C GLY A 233 19.63 -13.94 -7.77
N CYS A 234 18.39 -14.19 -7.37
CA CYS A 234 18.10 -14.96 -6.16
C CYS A 234 17.50 -16.33 -6.53
N ALA A 235 17.76 -17.33 -5.70
CA ALA A 235 17.26 -18.68 -5.95
C ALA A 235 15.74 -18.72 -5.79
N PRO A 236 14.98 -19.27 -6.76
CA PRO A 236 13.57 -19.55 -6.54
C PRO A 236 13.46 -20.55 -5.39
N GLN A 237 12.78 -20.19 -4.32
CA GLN A 237 12.42 -21.16 -3.30
C GLN A 237 11.39 -22.12 -3.91
N GLN A 238 11.75 -23.41 -3.98
CA GLN A 238 10.82 -24.50 -4.29
C GLN A 238 9.95 -24.82 -3.09
#